data_AF-A0A4P6PBT4-F1
#
_entry.id   AF-A0A4P6PBT4-F1
#
_cell.length_a   1.000
_cell.length_b   1.000
_cell.length_c   1.000
_cell.angle_alpha   90.00
_cell.angle_beta   90.00
_cell.angle_gamma   90.00
#
_symmetry.space_group_name_H-M   'P 1'
#
loop_
_entity.id
_entity.type
_entity.pdbx_description
1 polymer ?
#
loop_
_entity_poly.entity_id
_entity_poly.type
_entity_poly.pdbx_seq_one_letter_code
_entity_poly.pdbx_strand_id
1 'polypeptide(L)'
;MTKLSAHTILQLLKLCHQVTPIGGTCIDLYNGSGTTGIACAKEGFSYIGIEMNKKYCDISIGRINEALRQFDCDITCTLETLAYSANDPEFNVTNPAA
;
A
#
# COMPACT_ATOMS: atom_id res chain seq x y z
N MET A 1 -9.53 -12.17 -13.07
CA MET A 1 -8.34 -11.30 -12.94
C MET A 1 -8.58 -10.07 -13.81
N THR A 2 -9.14 -9.01 -13.24
CA THR A 2 -9.29 -7.73 -13.95
C THR A 2 -7.89 -7.18 -14.22
N LYS A 3 -7.56 -6.94 -15.50
CA LYS A 3 -6.36 -6.18 -15.86
C LYS A 3 -6.40 -4.89 -15.05
N LEU A 4 -5.38 -4.63 -14.24
CA LEU A 4 -5.17 -3.27 -13.72
C LEU A 4 -5.05 -2.37 -14.94
N SER A 5 -6.05 -1.53 -15.18
CA SER A 5 -6.00 -0.56 -16.25
C SER A 5 -4.82 0.38 -15.95
N ALA A 6 -3.87 0.51 -16.89
CA ALA A 6 -2.73 1.40 -16.76
C ALA A 6 -3.15 2.84 -16.36
N HIS A 7 -4.39 3.22 -16.70
CA HIS A 7 -5.00 4.48 -16.30
C HIS A 7 -5.08 4.69 -14.78
N THR A 8 -5.46 3.68 -14.00
CA THR A 8 -5.63 3.80 -12.55
C THR A 8 -4.30 4.03 -11.85
N ILE A 9 -3.24 3.34 -12.27
CA ILE A 9 -1.90 3.55 -11.75
C ILE A 9 -1.46 5.00 -12.03
N LEU A 10 -1.61 5.49 -13.27
CA LEU A 10 -1.22 6.86 -13.63
C LEU A 10 -1.91 7.95 -12.80
N GLN A 11 -3.18 7.76 -12.42
CA GLN A 11 -3.88 8.71 -11.55
C GLN A 11 -3.29 8.74 -10.14
N LEU A 12 -2.98 7.58 -9.56
CA LEU A 12 -2.36 7.47 -8.25
C LEU A 12 -0.96 8.08 -8.23
N LEU A 13 -0.19 7.91 -9.30
CA LEU A 13 1.14 8.53 -9.43
C LEU A 13 1.08 10.05 -9.44
N LYS A 14 0.14 10.61 -10.19
CA LYS A 14 -0.08 12.06 -10.18
C LYS A 14 -0.39 12.58 -8.78
N LEU A 15 -1.24 11.86 -8.04
CA LEU A 15 -1.53 12.22 -6.65
C LEU A 15 -0.27 12.16 -5.79
N CYS A 16 0.49 11.06 -5.86
CA CYS A 16 1.72 10.89 -5.07
C CYS A 16 2.69 12.05 -5.29
N HIS A 17 2.96 12.43 -6.55
CA HIS A 17 3.83 13.57 -6.89
C HIS A 17 3.30 14.93 -6.42
N GLN A 18 1.98 15.11 -6.35
CA GLN A 18 1.38 16.39 -5.95
C GLN A 18 1.32 16.60 -4.44
N VAL A 19 1.17 15.53 -3.66
CA VAL A 19 0.92 15.61 -2.21
C VAL A 19 2.09 15.10 -1.36
N THR A 20 3.03 14.35 -1.97
CA THR A 20 4.14 13.72 -1.27
C THR A 20 5.44 14.41 -1.69
N PRO A 21 6.26 14.88 -0.73
CA PRO A 21 7.60 15.38 -1.04
C PRO A 21 8.43 14.34 -1.82
N ILE A 22 9.41 14.80 -2.59
CA ILE A 22 10.36 13.91 -3.30
C ILE A 22 11.05 12.99 -2.27
N GLY A 23 10.99 11.68 -2.49
CA GLY A 23 11.51 10.68 -1.55
C GLY A 23 10.67 10.48 -0.28
N GLY A 24 9.46 11.07 -0.24
CA GLY A 24 8.53 10.92 0.88
C GLY A 24 7.87 9.54 0.93
N THR A 25 7.06 9.35 1.97
CA THR A 25 6.33 8.09 2.23
C THR A 25 4.84 8.26 1.96
N CYS A 26 4.29 7.39 1.13
CA CYS A 26 2.85 7.30 0.87
C CYS A 26 2.19 6.30 1.82
N ILE A 27 1.05 6.67 2.40
CA ILE A 27 0.25 5.80 3.28
C ILE A 27 -1.11 5.53 2.63
N ASP A 28 -1.51 4.26 2.53
CA ASP A 28 -2.82 3.82 2.05
C ASP A 28 -3.53 3.00 3.13
N LEU A 29 -4.62 3.54 3.68
CA LEU A 29 -5.38 2.89 4.77
C LEU A 29 -6.34 1.80 4.29
N TYR A 30 -6.56 1.71 2.97
CA TYR A 30 -7.45 0.74 2.33
C TYR A 30 -6.73 0.08 1.15
N ASN A 31 -5.55 -0.45 1.44
CA ASN A 31 -4.59 -0.93 0.45
C ASN A 31 -5.19 -1.99 -0.48
N GLY A 32 -6.11 -2.82 0.01
CA GLY A 32 -6.78 -3.84 -0.77
C GLY A 32 -5.77 -4.72 -1.50
N SER A 33 -5.79 -4.65 -2.83
CA SER A 33 -4.95 -5.49 -3.67
C SER A 33 -3.55 -4.93 -3.98
N GLY A 34 -3.17 -3.76 -3.46
CA GLY A 34 -1.80 -3.23 -3.60
C GLY A 34 -1.54 -2.29 -4.76
N THR A 35 -2.57 -1.75 -5.41
CA THR A 35 -2.39 -0.92 -6.63
C THR A 35 -1.61 0.36 -6.34
N THR A 36 -1.84 1.02 -5.20
CA THR A 36 -1.10 2.21 -4.77
C THR A 36 0.36 1.89 -4.50
N GLY A 37 0.65 0.76 -3.85
CA GLY A 37 2.02 0.32 -3.58
C GLY A 37 2.83 -0.01 -4.84
N ILE A 38 2.20 -0.61 -5.85
CA ILE A 38 2.83 -0.84 -7.17
C ILE A 38 3.20 0.49 -7.83
N ALA A 39 2.31 1.48 -7.69
CA ALA A 39 2.54 2.81 -8.22
C ALA A 39 3.73 3.48 -7.49
N CYS A 40 3.76 3.42 -6.16
CA CYS A 40 4.86 3.95 -5.36
C CYS A 40 6.21 3.28 -5.68
N ALA A 41 6.23 1.94 -5.82
CA ALA A 41 7.41 1.19 -6.22
C ALA A 41 7.96 1.64 -7.58
N LYS A 42 7.08 1.90 -8.55
CA LYS A 42 7.47 2.37 -9.88
C LYS A 42 8.11 3.76 -9.87
N GLU A 43 7.56 4.69 -9.07
CA GLU A 43 8.02 6.09 -9.06
C GLU A 43 9.09 6.38 -8.00
N GLY A 44 9.46 5.38 -7.21
CA GLY A 44 10.51 5.56 -6.22
C GLY A 44 10.02 6.22 -4.90
N PHE A 45 8.78 5.98 -4.50
CA PHE A 45 8.28 6.40 -3.18
C PHE A 45 8.37 5.28 -2.15
N SER A 46 8.66 5.63 -0.90
CA SER A 46 8.42 4.73 0.23
C SER A 46 6.91 4.54 0.40
N TYR A 47 6.47 3.35 0.83
CA TYR A 47 5.06 3.01 0.87
C TYR A 47 4.68 2.18 2.10
N ILE A 48 3.55 2.55 2.72
CA ILE A 48 2.91 1.83 3.82
C ILE A 48 1.46 1.56 3.41
N GLY A 49 1.08 0.28 3.35
CA GLY A 49 -0.30 -0.13 3.06
C GLY A 49 -0.92 -0.87 4.24
N ILE A 50 -2.07 -0.40 4.70
CA ILE A 50 -2.88 -1.05 5.75
C ILE A 50 -4.08 -1.70 5.08
N GLU A 51 -4.30 -2.98 5.38
CA GLU A 51 -5.44 -3.75 4.91
C GLU A 51 -5.89 -4.71 6.02
N MET A 52 -7.20 -4.80 6.25
CA MET A 52 -7.78 -5.59 7.32
C MET A 52 -7.91 -7.07 6.93
N ASN A 53 -8.15 -7.34 5.65
CA ASN A 53 -8.32 -8.69 5.15
C ASN A 53 -6.98 -9.31 4.79
N LYS A 54 -6.55 -10.30 5.59
CA LYS A 54 -5.29 -11.02 5.39
C LYS A 54 -5.08 -11.52 3.95
N LYS A 55 -6.12 -12.03 3.28
CA LYS A 55 -6.01 -12.53 1.90
C LYS A 55 -5.63 -11.40 0.94
N TYR A 56 -6.18 -10.21 1.14
CA TYR A 56 -5.82 -9.03 0.35
C TYR A 56 -4.42 -8.52 0.70
N CYS A 57 -4.00 -8.56 1.97
CA CYS A 57 -2.60 -8.30 2.35
C CYS A 57 -1.64 -9.22 1.61
N ASP A 58 -1.86 -10.54 1.64
CA ASP A 58 -0.98 -11.52 1.00
C ASP A 58 -0.88 -11.27 -0.52
N ILE A 59 -2.01 -10.96 -1.17
CA ILE A 59 -2.06 -10.60 -2.60
C ILE A 59 -1.27 -9.31 -2.87
N SER A 60 -1.49 -8.28 -2.05
CA SER A 60 -0.81 -6.99 -2.17
C SER A 60 0.69 -7.14 -2.04
N ILE A 61 1.17 -7.88 -1.04
CA ILE A 61 2.60 -8.11 -0.79
C ILE A 61 3.26 -8.74 -2.01
N GLY A 62 2.66 -9.81 -2.56
CA GLY A 62 3.19 -10.48 -3.74
C GLY A 62 3.33 -9.54 -4.94
N ARG A 63 2.31 -8.71 -5.18
CA ARG A 63 2.28 -7.76 -6.30
C ARG A 63 3.24 -6.59 -6.15
N ILE A 64 3.36 -6.03 -4.94
CA ILE A 64 4.30 -4.94 -4.66
C ILE A 64 5.74 -5.45 -4.76
N ASN A 65 6.04 -6.63 -4.21
CA ASN A 65 7.35 -7.25 -4.33
C ASN A 65 7.74 -7.55 -5.78
N GLU A 66 6.77 -7.96 -6.60
CA GLU A 66 6.99 -8.11 -8.04
C GLU A 66 7.32 -6.77 -8.71
N ALA A 67 6.58 -5.71 -8.38
CA ALA A 67 6.87 -4.36 -8.88
C ALA A 67 8.27 -3.88 -8.46
N LEU A 68 8.66 -4.06 -7.20
CA LEU A 68 10.00 -3.70 -6.71
C LEU A 68 11.13 -4.46 -7.42
N ARG A 69 10.88 -5.70 -7.87
CA ARG A 69 11.85 -6.45 -8.71
C ARG A 69 11.88 -5.96 -10.16
N GLN A 70 10.75 -5.49 -10.67
CA GLN A 70 10.63 -4.99 -12.05
C GLN A 70 11.19 -3.58 -12.20
N PHE A 71 11.04 -2.75 -11.18
CA PHE A 71 11.49 -1.37 -11.14
C PHE A 71 12.63 -1.32 -10.13
N ASP A 72 13.86 -1.30 -10.64
CA ASP A 72 15.13 -1.32 -9.90
C ASP A 72 15.23 -0.07 -9.00
N CYS A 73 14.58 -0.12 -7.83
CA CYS A 73 14.50 0.98 -6.88
C CYS A 73 15.17 0.56 -5.58
N ASP A 74 16.13 1.39 -5.12
CA ASP A 74 16.86 1.22 -3.85
C ASP A 74 15.98 1.45 -2.60
N ILE A 75 14.67 1.20 -2.69
CA ILE A 75 13.70 1.58 -1.67
C ILE A 75 13.42 0.44 -0.73
N THR A 76 13.64 0.72 0.54
CA THR A 76 13.24 -0.13 1.65
C THR A 76 11.72 -0.09 1.78
N CYS A 77 11.02 -1.01 1.13
CA CYS A 77 9.61 -1.29 1.40
C CYS A 77 9.54 -2.31 2.55
N THR A 78 9.46 -1.84 3.78
CA THR A 78 9.17 -2.72 4.93
C THR A 78 7.69 -3.10 4.88
N LEU A 79 7.39 -4.22 4.24
CA LEU A 79 6.09 -4.88 4.37
C LEU A 79 6.10 -5.73 5.64
N GLU A 80 6.08 -5.06 6.80
CA GLU A 80 5.78 -5.76 8.04
C GLU A 80 4.29 -6.07 8.05
N THR A 81 3.96 -7.36 7.95
CA THR A 81 2.62 -7.81 8.29
C THR A 81 2.48 -7.68 9.81
N LEU A 82 2.19 -6.47 10.30
CA LEU A 82 1.54 -6.33 11.59
C LEU A 82 0.12 -6.88 11.38
N ALA A 83 -0.03 -8.19 11.51
CA ALA A 83 -1.32 -8.81 11.71
C ALA A 83 -1.84 -8.30 13.05
N TYR A 84 -2.39 -7.08 13.05
CA TYR A 84 -3.15 -6.55 14.17
C TYR A 84 -4.34 -7.49 14.35
N SER A 85 -4.18 -8.43 15.27
CA SER A 85 -5.24 -9.33 15.66
C SER A 85 -6.33 -8.47 16.28
N ALA A 86 -7.58 -8.65 15.86
CA ALA A 86 -8.75 -7.97 16.44
C ALA A 86 -8.95 -8.21 17.95
N ASN A 87 -8.04 -8.93 18.61
CA ASN A 87 -8.02 -9.20 20.05
C ASN A 87 -6.94 -8.41 20.81
N ASP A 88 -6.29 -7.42 20.18
CA ASP A 88 -5.35 -6.54 20.87
C ASP A 88 -6.10 -5.59 21.83
N PRO A 89 -5.92 -5.69 23.16
CA PRO A 89 -6.70 -4.95 24.15
C PRO A 89 -6.46 -3.43 24.14
N GLU A 90 -5.43 -2.91 23.45
CA GLU A 90 -5.12 -1.48 23.41
C GLU A 90 -5.76 -0.70 22.25
N PHE A 91 -6.43 -1.37 21.30
CA PHE A 91 -7.16 -0.68 20.21
C PHE A 91 -8.67 -0.87 20.33
N ASN A 92 -9.25 -0.28 21.38
CA ASN A 92 -10.69 -0.16 21.53
C ASN A 92 -11.23 1.05 20.73
N VAL A 93 -11.42 0.89 19.41
CA VAL A 93 -12.33 1.75 18.65
C VAL A 93 -13.76 1.29 18.92
N THR A 94 -14.23 1.52 20.15
CA THR A 94 -15.67 1.62 20.37
C THR A 94 -16.16 2.76 19.49
N ASN A 95 -16.93 2.37 18.48
CA ASN A 95 -17.70 3.22 17.59
C ASN A 95 -18.28 4.46 18.31
N PRO A 96 -17.91 5.71 17.95
CA PRO A 96 -18.56 6.91 18.50
C PRO A 96 -19.98 7.17 17.95
N ALA A 97 -20.53 6.26 17.15
CA ALA A 97 -21.86 6.36 16.56
C ALA A 97 -22.76 5.15 16.89
N ALA A 98 -22.95 4.87 18.18
CA ALA A 98 -24.05 4.05 18.69
C ALA A 98 -24.90 4.88 19.67
#